data_AF-J3BKL1-F1
#
_entry.id   AF-J3BKL1-F1
#
_cell.length_a   1.000
_cell.length_b   1.000
_cell.length_c   1.000
_cell.angle_alpha   90.00
_cell.angle_beta   90.00
_cell.angle_gamma   90.00
#
_symmetry.space_group_name_H-M   'P 1'
#
loop_
_entity.id
_entity.type
_entity.pdbx_description
1 polymer ?
#
loop_
_entity_poly.entity_id
_entity_poly.type
_entity_poly.pdbx_seq_one_letter_code
_entity_poly.pdbx_strand_id
1 'polypeptide(L)'
;MERKLAAILAADIAGYSSLMEMDEAGTFQRLRAGHKELLEPEIQKHHGRIFKLMGDGLLAEFGSVVDAVECAAALQRGMAERNAGTSKFTALEIRIGINLGEVIVEGEDRYGEGVNIAARLQGLAEPGGICVSGKVAREVAGKLAFAFEPMGDQQVKNIAGPIACYRVNFDQSPPARIEPRSRNGTLRKISIAVLPFSNMSGDPEQEYFSDGITEDIITDLSKISNLHVVARNTTFTYKGRAVKIQQVAQELGVAFLLEGSVRKAGARVRVTGQLVDGRDGSHLWAERYDRELTDIFAIQDEIAHAIIEQLKVRLLPDVKMAISATPTEDVEAYTYYLRGSAVPAHVLEILHAVGPTHVRKGVRDRSRICARLCGHRPLRRRSPLVAIC
;
A
#
# COMPACT_ATOMS: atom_id res chain seq x y z
N MET A 1 27.80 22.85 11.58
CA MET A 1 27.06 21.65 11.13
C MET A 1 25.59 22.00 11.16
N GLU A 2 25.02 22.29 10.00
CA GLU A 2 23.61 22.69 9.88
C GLU A 2 22.80 21.49 9.40
N ARG A 3 21.70 21.17 10.10
CA ARG A 3 20.76 20.13 9.69
C ARG A 3 19.52 20.80 9.13
N LYS A 4 19.07 20.34 7.97
CA LYS A 4 17.83 20.80 7.36
C LYS A 4 17.03 19.63 6.80
N LEU A 5 15.71 19.78 6.76
CA LEU A 5 14.84 18.88 6.02
C LEU A 5 14.85 19.29 4.55
N ALA A 6 15.13 18.36 3.64
CA ALA A 6 15.15 18.62 2.21
C ALA A 6 14.62 17.43 1.42
N ALA A 7 14.06 17.71 0.24
CA ALA A 7 13.79 16.68 -0.75
C ALA A 7 15.06 16.44 -1.57
N ILE A 8 15.51 15.20 -1.63
CA ILE A 8 16.72 14.78 -2.35
C ILE A 8 16.29 13.95 -3.55
N LEU A 9 16.72 14.39 -4.74
CA LEU A 9 16.57 13.70 -6.01
C LEU A 9 17.92 13.09 -6.39
N ALA A 10 17.93 11.79 -6.62
CA ALA A 10 19.04 11.06 -7.21
C ALA A 10 18.65 10.58 -8.59
N ALA A 11 19.54 10.76 -9.58
CA ALA A 11 19.32 10.26 -10.92
C ALA A 11 20.58 9.61 -11.49
N ASP A 12 20.43 8.57 -12.30
CA ASP A 12 21.51 7.98 -13.10
C ASP A 12 21.00 7.51 -14.47
N ILE A 13 21.92 7.10 -15.34
CA ILE A 13 21.60 6.52 -16.64
C ILE A 13 21.57 5.00 -16.54
N ALA A 14 20.46 4.39 -16.98
CA ALA A 14 20.37 2.95 -17.08
C ALA A 14 21.31 2.41 -18.17
N GLY A 15 22.10 1.39 -17.85
CA GLY A 15 22.94 0.72 -18.84
C GLY A 15 24.15 1.54 -19.32
N TYR A 16 24.58 2.57 -18.57
CA TYR A 16 25.66 3.47 -18.97
C TYR A 16 26.95 2.75 -19.41
N SER A 17 27.40 1.74 -18.65
CA SER A 17 28.60 0.96 -18.99
C SER A 17 28.50 0.32 -20.38
N SER A 18 27.35 -0.26 -20.72
CA SER A 18 27.14 -0.91 -22.03
C SER A 18 27.07 0.10 -23.18
N LEU A 19 26.49 1.28 -22.95
CA LEU A 19 26.46 2.36 -23.95
C LEU A 19 27.85 2.92 -24.24
N MET A 20 28.70 3.03 -23.21
CA MET A 20 30.09 3.46 -23.36
C MET A 20 30.95 2.46 -24.14
N GLU A 21 30.73 1.15 -23.94
CA GLU A 21 31.42 0.10 -24.72
C GLU A 21 31.04 0.13 -26.20
N MET A 22 29.80 0.47 -26.54
CA MET A 22 29.31 0.51 -27.93
C MET A 22 29.73 1.78 -28.69
N ASP A 23 29.66 2.94 -28.02
CA ASP A 23 29.91 4.26 -28.63
C ASP A 23 30.31 5.26 -27.54
N GLU A 24 31.59 5.23 -27.13
CA GLU A 24 32.13 6.09 -26.07
C GLU A 24 31.93 7.58 -26.39
N ALA A 25 32.36 8.00 -27.58
CA ALA A 25 32.34 9.40 -27.97
C ALA A 25 30.91 9.94 -28.15
N GLY A 26 30.03 9.20 -28.81
CA GLY A 26 28.66 9.64 -29.02
C GLY A 26 27.81 9.55 -27.74
N THR A 27 28.01 8.55 -26.89
CA THR A 27 27.33 8.45 -25.58
C THR A 27 27.73 9.61 -24.67
N PHE A 28 29.03 9.93 -24.62
CA PHE A 28 29.52 11.09 -23.85
C PHE A 28 28.95 12.41 -24.36
N GLN A 29 28.88 12.62 -25.68
CA GLN A 29 28.28 13.82 -26.25
C GLN A 29 26.78 13.94 -25.95
N ARG A 30 26.01 12.85 -26.10
CA ARG A 30 24.58 12.82 -25.78
C ARG A 30 24.31 13.08 -24.30
N LEU A 31 25.11 12.49 -23.41
CA LEU A 31 25.04 12.72 -21.97
C LEU A 31 25.33 14.19 -21.63
N ARG A 32 26.41 14.75 -22.16
CA ARG A 32 26.78 16.15 -21.92
C ARG A 32 25.71 17.13 -22.42
N ALA A 33 25.14 16.87 -23.59
CA ALA A 33 24.04 17.66 -24.15
C ALA A 33 22.78 17.56 -23.29
N GLY A 34 22.37 16.33 -22.92
CA GLY A 34 21.23 16.11 -22.02
C GLY A 34 21.41 16.82 -20.68
N HIS A 35 22.61 16.76 -20.10
CA HIS A 35 22.91 17.44 -18.85
C HIS A 35 22.69 18.96 -18.93
N LYS A 36 23.31 19.60 -19.93
CA LYS A 36 23.33 21.06 -20.08
C LYS A 36 22.01 21.63 -20.61
N GLU A 37 21.30 20.88 -21.46
CA GLU A 37 20.14 21.39 -22.18
C GLU A 37 18.80 20.94 -21.56
N LEU A 38 18.80 19.92 -20.70
CA LEU A 38 17.58 19.42 -20.06
C LEU A 38 17.70 19.35 -18.54
N LEU A 39 18.72 18.67 -18.01
CA LEU A 39 18.80 18.41 -16.57
C LEU A 39 19.04 19.69 -15.75
N GLU A 40 20.07 20.45 -16.07
CA GLU A 40 20.36 21.71 -15.36
C GLU A 40 19.20 22.73 -15.45
N PRO A 41 18.63 23.02 -16.65
CA PRO A 41 17.53 23.98 -16.75
C PRO A 41 16.26 23.56 -16.03
N GLU A 42 15.83 22.30 -16.13
CA GLU A 42 14.61 21.84 -15.45
C GLU A 42 14.79 21.81 -13.93
N ILE A 43 15.96 21.41 -13.42
CA ILE A 43 16.24 21.45 -11.98
C ILE A 43 16.19 22.89 -11.47
N GLN A 44 16.79 23.85 -12.18
CA GLN A 44 16.74 25.26 -11.78
C GLN A 44 15.33 25.86 -11.86
N LYS A 45 14.57 25.54 -12.91
CA LYS A 45 13.19 25.98 -13.11
C LYS A 45 12.25 25.53 -12.00
N HIS A 46 12.51 24.35 -11.43
CA HIS A 46 11.81 23.82 -10.26
C HIS A 46 12.55 24.12 -8.94
N HIS A 47 13.33 25.20 -8.87
CA HIS A 47 14.01 25.67 -7.65
C HIS A 47 14.92 24.63 -6.97
N GLY A 48 15.42 23.67 -7.72
CA GLY A 48 16.38 22.67 -7.26
C GLY A 48 17.81 23.16 -7.39
N ARG A 49 18.69 22.59 -6.57
CA ARG A 49 20.14 22.81 -6.65
C ARG A 49 20.86 21.49 -6.78
N ILE A 50 21.58 21.31 -7.88
CA ILE A 50 22.54 20.21 -8.02
C ILE A 50 23.68 20.45 -7.04
N PHE A 51 23.97 19.45 -6.21
CA PHE A 51 25.04 19.54 -5.23
C PHE A 51 26.15 18.51 -5.49
N LYS A 52 25.89 17.49 -6.32
CA LYS A 52 26.89 16.50 -6.68
C LYS A 52 26.65 15.92 -8.07
N LEU A 53 27.72 15.81 -8.85
CA LEU A 53 27.74 15.11 -10.14
C LEU A 53 28.63 13.88 -10.01
N MET A 54 28.18 12.75 -10.55
CA MET A 54 28.78 11.43 -10.40
C MET A 54 28.86 10.75 -11.76
N GLY A 55 29.63 11.29 -12.71
CA GLY A 55 29.78 10.70 -14.05
C GLY A 55 28.47 10.61 -14.82
N ASP A 56 27.79 9.47 -14.72
CA ASP A 56 26.48 9.16 -15.28
C ASP A 56 25.29 9.47 -14.37
N GLY A 57 25.55 9.87 -13.13
CA GLY A 57 24.53 10.25 -12.15
C GLY A 57 24.66 11.67 -11.60
N LEU A 58 23.62 12.12 -10.92
CA LEU A 58 23.57 13.40 -10.20
C LEU A 58 22.75 13.30 -8.92
N LEU A 59 23.03 14.22 -8.00
CA LEU A 59 22.22 14.48 -6.83
C LEU A 59 21.82 15.95 -6.77
N ALA A 60 20.53 16.20 -6.57
CA ALA A 60 19.95 17.52 -6.42
C ALA A 60 19.11 17.61 -5.15
N GLU A 61 19.10 18.79 -4.54
CA GLU A 61 18.22 19.11 -3.41
C GLU A 61 17.13 20.09 -3.82
N PHE A 62 15.97 19.97 -3.18
CA PHE A 62 14.83 20.85 -3.35
C PHE A 62 14.28 21.26 -1.98
N GLY A 63 13.85 22.51 -1.87
CA GLY A 63 13.12 23.00 -0.69
C GLY A 63 11.67 22.50 -0.62
N SER A 64 11.13 22.02 -1.74
CA SER A 64 9.76 21.54 -1.89
C SER A 64 9.78 20.13 -2.48
N VAL A 65 9.00 19.22 -1.87
CA VAL A 65 8.83 17.85 -2.38
C VAL A 65 8.01 17.85 -3.67
N VAL A 66 7.07 18.78 -3.80
CA VAL A 66 6.23 18.94 -4.99
C VAL A 66 7.11 19.27 -6.19
N ASP A 67 7.97 20.28 -6.05
CA ASP A 67 8.90 20.72 -7.08
C ASP A 67 9.85 19.59 -7.50
N ALA A 68 10.35 18.79 -6.54
CA ALA A 68 11.21 17.65 -6.85
C ALA A 68 10.50 16.59 -7.72
N VAL A 69 9.23 16.29 -7.44
CA VAL A 69 8.46 15.28 -8.18
C VAL A 69 8.02 15.82 -9.55
N GLU A 70 7.62 17.09 -9.64
CA GLU A 70 7.31 17.73 -10.92
C GLU A 70 8.56 17.83 -11.82
N CYS A 71 9.70 18.22 -11.24
CA CYS A 71 10.97 18.23 -11.94
C CYS A 71 11.30 16.85 -12.50
N ALA A 72 11.18 15.80 -11.68
CA ALA A 72 11.45 14.44 -12.14
C ALA A 72 10.52 14.01 -13.28
N ALA A 73 9.23 14.35 -13.21
CA ALA A 73 8.28 14.08 -14.30
C ALA A 73 8.65 14.85 -15.57
N ALA A 74 9.04 16.13 -15.47
CA ALA A 74 9.49 16.94 -16.59
C ALA A 74 10.77 16.38 -17.24
N LEU A 75 11.73 15.93 -16.42
CA LEU A 75 12.96 15.30 -16.89
C LEU A 75 12.68 14.01 -17.66
N GLN A 76 11.78 13.15 -17.16
CA GLN A 76 11.44 11.91 -17.87
C GLN A 76 10.75 12.18 -19.20
N ARG A 77 9.80 13.11 -19.25
CA ARG A 77 9.13 13.49 -20.51
C ARG A 77 10.11 14.10 -21.52
N GLY A 78 10.95 15.03 -21.08
CA GLY A 78 11.96 15.64 -21.95
C GLY A 78 12.98 14.63 -22.48
N MET A 79 13.31 13.60 -21.69
CA MET A 79 14.18 12.52 -22.14
C MET A 79 13.47 11.59 -23.14
N ALA A 80 12.19 11.26 -22.90
CA ALA A 80 11.38 10.47 -23.82
C ALA A 80 11.24 11.17 -25.19
N GLU A 81 11.01 12.49 -25.21
CA GLU A 81 10.94 13.29 -26.44
C GLU A 81 12.25 13.26 -27.23
N ARG A 82 13.40 13.39 -26.55
CA ARG A 82 14.73 13.31 -27.18
C ARG A 82 15.03 11.90 -27.71
N ASN A 83 14.54 10.87 -27.02
CA ASN A 83 14.72 9.48 -27.43
C ASN A 83 13.76 9.05 -28.55
N ALA A 84 12.65 9.77 -28.81
CA ALA A 84 11.65 9.40 -29.80
C ALA A 84 12.19 9.30 -31.25
N GLY A 85 13.28 10.01 -31.57
CA GLY A 85 13.98 9.94 -32.86
C GLY A 85 15.22 9.05 -32.87
N THR A 86 15.52 8.35 -31.77
CA THR A 86 16.77 7.62 -31.55
C THR A 86 16.51 6.11 -31.48
N SER A 87 17.48 5.29 -31.91
CA SER A 87 17.34 3.82 -31.80
C SER A 87 17.26 3.39 -30.33
N LYS A 88 16.53 2.31 -30.04
CA LYS A 88 16.45 1.73 -28.68
C LYS A 88 17.83 1.37 -28.09
N PHE A 89 18.84 1.14 -28.93
CA PHE A 89 20.19 0.77 -28.51
C PHE A 89 21.06 1.98 -28.13
N THR A 90 20.62 3.20 -28.42
CA THR A 90 21.36 4.45 -28.18
C THR A 90 20.56 5.45 -27.34
N ALA A 91 19.34 5.09 -26.94
CA ALA A 91 18.47 5.90 -26.09
C ALA A 91 19.08 6.01 -24.69
N LEU A 92 19.10 7.23 -24.14
CA LEU A 92 19.54 7.46 -22.77
C LEU A 92 18.31 7.44 -21.87
N GLU A 93 18.15 6.39 -21.07
CA GLU A 93 17.04 6.28 -20.13
C GLU A 93 17.52 6.62 -18.72
N ILE A 94 16.87 7.58 -18.08
CA ILE A 94 17.24 8.03 -16.72
C ILE A 94 16.39 7.27 -15.71
N ARG A 95 17.00 6.83 -14.61
CA ARG A 95 16.30 6.35 -13.42
C ARG A 95 16.33 7.43 -12.36
N ILE A 96 15.20 7.70 -11.71
CA ILE A 96 15.10 8.76 -10.70
C ILE A 96 14.58 8.21 -9.37
N GLY A 97 15.21 8.62 -8.27
CA GLY A 97 14.84 8.32 -6.90
C GLY A 97 14.63 9.59 -6.08
N ILE A 98 13.50 9.73 -5.37
CA ILE A 98 13.22 10.90 -4.53
C ILE A 98 12.90 10.51 -3.10
N ASN A 99 13.59 11.14 -2.16
CA ASN A 99 13.34 10.97 -0.73
C ASN A 99 13.20 12.32 -0.01
N LEU A 100 12.41 12.34 1.07
CA LEU A 100 12.32 13.47 2.00
C LEU A 100 12.98 13.06 3.31
N GLY A 101 14.01 13.79 3.74
CA GLY A 101 14.73 13.48 4.96
C GLY A 101 15.65 14.59 5.44
N GLU A 102 16.15 14.42 6.66
CA GLU A 102 17.18 15.30 7.20
C GLU A 102 18.50 15.10 6.45
N VAL A 103 19.14 16.21 6.11
CA VAL A 103 20.48 16.25 5.54
C VAL A 103 21.35 17.20 6.33
N ILE A 104 22.61 16.81 6.48
CA ILE A 104 23.67 17.63 7.03
C ILE A 104 24.28 18.40 5.85
N VAL A 105 24.32 19.71 5.96
CA VAL A 105 24.94 20.61 4.97
C VAL A 105 26.37 20.88 5.39
N GLU A 106 27.32 20.57 4.51
CA GLU A 106 28.74 20.87 4.68
C GLU A 106 29.28 21.46 3.38
N GLY A 107 29.37 22.80 3.34
CA GLY A 107 29.75 23.53 2.14
C GLY A 107 28.76 23.32 0.98
N GLU A 108 29.27 22.79 -0.13
CA GLU A 108 28.46 22.45 -1.30
C GLU A 108 27.92 21.01 -1.27
N ASP A 109 28.33 20.17 -0.33
CA ASP A 109 27.90 18.78 -0.24
C ASP A 109 26.79 18.56 0.79
N ARG A 110 25.96 17.53 0.56
CA ARG A 110 24.88 17.10 1.45
C ARG A 110 25.13 15.65 1.85
N TYR A 111 25.08 15.40 3.15
CA TYR A 111 25.30 14.07 3.72
C TYR A 111 24.13 13.66 4.61
N GLY A 112 23.94 12.34 4.74
CA GLY A 112 22.97 11.79 5.68
C GLY A 112 22.20 10.61 5.11
N GLU A 113 21.39 10.00 5.97
CA GLU A 113 20.52 8.88 5.61
C GLU A 113 19.57 9.25 4.48
N GLY A 114 19.08 10.50 4.44
CA GLY A 114 18.18 10.99 3.40
C GLY A 114 18.75 10.85 1.99
N VAL A 115 20.05 11.10 1.82
CA VAL A 115 20.77 10.99 0.54
C VAL A 115 20.94 9.52 0.13
N ASN A 116 21.31 8.68 1.10
CA ASN A 116 21.49 7.24 0.85
C ASN A 116 20.17 6.56 0.43
N ILE A 117 19.05 6.97 1.03
CA ILE A 117 17.71 6.47 0.65
C ILE A 117 17.37 6.91 -0.79
N ALA A 118 17.57 8.17 -1.14
CA ALA A 118 17.29 8.67 -2.49
C ALA A 118 18.07 7.89 -3.57
N ALA A 119 19.37 7.69 -3.35
CA ALA A 119 20.21 6.88 -4.24
C ALA A 119 19.74 5.42 -4.33
N ARG A 120 19.19 4.85 -3.25
CA ARG A 120 18.63 3.50 -3.28
C ARG A 120 17.33 3.41 -4.06
N LEU A 121 16.45 4.39 -3.88
CA LEU A 121 15.20 4.48 -4.63
C LEU A 121 15.48 4.61 -6.13
N GLN A 122 16.48 5.40 -6.51
CA GLN A 122 16.95 5.51 -7.89
C GLN A 122 17.35 4.13 -8.45
N GLY A 123 18.13 3.35 -7.69
CA GLY A 123 18.52 2.00 -8.11
C GLY A 123 17.37 0.99 -8.24
N LEU A 124 16.22 1.26 -7.62
CA LEU A 124 14.99 0.46 -7.73
C LEU A 124 14.08 0.90 -8.87
N ALA A 125 14.28 2.10 -9.42
CA ALA A 125 13.46 2.60 -10.52
C ALA A 125 13.77 1.83 -11.82
N GLU A 126 12.73 1.54 -12.60
CA GLU A 126 12.87 1.02 -13.96
C GLU A 126 13.52 2.12 -14.85
N PRO A 127 14.19 1.76 -15.96
CA PRO A 127 14.67 2.75 -16.93
C PRO A 127 13.53 3.66 -17.40
N GLY A 128 13.73 4.99 -17.35
CA GLY A 128 12.67 5.97 -17.62
C GLY A 128 11.66 6.16 -16.46
N GLY A 129 11.86 5.48 -15.34
CA GLY A 129 10.97 5.47 -14.18
C GLY A 129 11.37 6.43 -13.07
N ILE A 130 10.40 6.75 -12.21
CA ILE A 130 10.59 7.55 -10.99
C ILE A 130 10.13 6.71 -9.80
N CYS A 131 11.01 6.56 -8.80
CA CYS A 131 10.72 5.87 -7.55
C CYS A 131 10.81 6.86 -6.38
N VAL A 132 9.85 6.83 -5.48
CA VAL A 132 9.78 7.75 -4.33
C VAL A 132 9.55 7.00 -3.02
N SER A 133 10.03 7.58 -1.92
CA SER A 133 9.74 7.06 -0.58
C SER A 133 8.26 7.24 -0.22
N GLY A 134 7.76 6.42 0.70
CA GLY A 134 6.41 6.58 1.24
C GLY A 134 6.17 7.89 2.02
N LYS A 135 7.23 8.59 2.43
CA LYS A 135 7.11 9.96 2.98
C LYS A 135 6.77 10.94 1.86
N VAL A 136 7.50 10.87 0.75
CA VAL A 136 7.27 11.69 -0.44
C VAL A 136 5.88 11.43 -1.01
N ALA A 137 5.51 10.17 -1.24
CA ALA A 137 4.22 9.80 -1.80
C ALA A 137 3.04 10.34 -0.99
N ARG A 138 3.11 10.27 0.35
CA ARG A 138 2.07 10.83 1.23
C ARG A 138 2.01 12.35 1.20
N GLU A 139 3.16 13.02 1.13
CA GLU A 139 3.25 14.48 1.17
C GLU A 139 2.71 15.14 -0.12
N VAL A 140 2.86 14.47 -1.26
CA VAL A 140 2.40 14.96 -2.57
C VAL A 140 1.05 14.36 -3.01
N ALA A 141 0.55 13.35 -2.30
CA ALA A 141 -0.77 12.78 -2.56
C ALA A 141 -1.85 13.87 -2.47
N GLY A 142 -2.59 14.06 -3.55
CA GLY A 142 -3.64 15.08 -3.67
C GLY A 142 -3.14 16.49 -4.04
N LYS A 143 -1.82 16.74 -4.08
CA LYS A 143 -1.23 18.00 -4.58
C LYS A 143 -0.80 17.89 -6.03
N LEU A 144 -0.40 16.69 -6.47
CA LEU A 144 0.03 16.41 -7.83
C LEU A 144 -0.97 15.52 -8.56
N ALA A 145 -1.11 15.77 -9.86
CA ALA A 145 -1.97 15.01 -10.76
C ALA A 145 -1.28 13.73 -11.29
N PHE A 146 -0.46 13.07 -10.46
CA PHE A 146 0.28 11.85 -10.78
C PHE A 146 -0.24 10.68 -9.94
N ALA A 147 -0.12 9.45 -10.46
CA ALA A 147 -0.43 8.25 -9.69
C ALA A 147 0.83 7.69 -9.00
N PHE A 148 0.67 7.19 -7.78
CA PHE A 148 1.75 6.63 -6.96
C PHE A 148 1.45 5.17 -6.65
N GLU A 149 2.13 4.25 -7.32
CA GLU A 149 1.88 2.82 -7.23
C GLU A 149 2.84 2.17 -6.22
N PRO A 150 2.34 1.45 -5.19
CA PRO A 150 3.21 0.85 -4.18
C PRO A 150 4.05 -0.29 -4.78
N MET A 151 5.36 -0.23 -4.55
CA MET A 151 6.34 -1.27 -4.92
C MET A 151 6.68 -2.21 -3.74
N GLY A 152 5.99 -2.04 -2.61
CA GLY A 152 6.21 -2.79 -1.38
C GLY A 152 7.34 -2.23 -0.51
N ASP A 153 7.58 -2.96 0.58
CA ASP A 153 8.57 -2.64 1.60
C ASP A 153 9.95 -3.16 1.22
N GLN A 154 10.91 -2.26 1.05
CA GLN A 154 12.28 -2.58 0.65
C GLN A 154 13.22 -2.47 1.85
N GLN A 155 13.90 -3.54 2.19
CA GLN A 155 15.00 -3.47 3.15
C GLN A 155 16.25 -2.93 2.47
N VAL A 156 16.79 -1.85 3.04
CA VAL A 156 18.04 -1.25 2.57
C VAL A 156 19.15 -1.56 3.57
N LYS A 157 20.34 -1.88 3.05
CA LYS A 157 21.55 -2.05 3.88
C LYS A 157 21.80 -0.76 4.66
N ASN A 158 22.03 -0.88 5.97
CA ASN A 158 22.39 0.22 6.89
C ASN A 158 21.27 1.21 7.26
N ILE A 159 19.99 0.83 7.12
CA ILE A 159 18.84 1.62 7.57
C ILE A 159 17.95 0.79 8.52
N ALA A 160 17.47 1.41 9.59
CA ALA A 160 16.63 0.76 10.59
C ALA A 160 15.17 0.67 10.09
N GLY A 161 14.82 -0.46 9.47
CA GLY A 161 13.46 -0.80 9.07
C GLY A 161 13.22 -0.75 7.55
N PRO A 162 12.15 -1.42 7.06
CA PRO A 162 11.79 -1.39 5.66
C PRO A 162 11.32 -0.01 5.21
N ILE A 163 11.68 0.38 3.98
CA ILE A 163 11.21 1.61 3.35
C ILE A 163 10.11 1.25 2.36
N ALA A 164 8.91 1.78 2.58
CA ALA A 164 7.84 1.71 1.59
C ALA A 164 8.24 2.52 0.35
N CYS A 165 8.29 1.89 -0.81
CA CYS A 165 8.65 2.50 -2.09
C CYS A 165 7.42 2.63 -2.98
N TYR A 166 7.37 3.68 -3.78
CA TYR A 166 6.28 3.95 -4.74
C TYR A 166 6.83 4.32 -6.10
N ARG A 167 6.27 3.78 -7.17
CA ARG A 167 6.51 4.22 -8.55
C ARG A 167 5.60 5.39 -8.87
N VAL A 168 6.15 6.45 -9.48
CA VAL A 168 5.35 7.58 -9.97
C VAL A 168 5.00 7.33 -11.43
N ASN A 169 3.71 7.42 -11.72
CA ASN A 169 3.18 7.36 -13.07
C ASN A 169 2.79 8.77 -13.51
N PHE A 170 3.63 9.36 -14.36
CA PHE A 170 3.60 10.76 -14.77
C PHE A 170 3.10 10.97 -16.21
N ASP A 171 2.95 9.89 -16.99
CA ASP A 171 2.35 9.91 -18.33
C ASP A 171 0.82 9.88 -18.29
N GLN A 172 0.26 9.50 -17.14
CA GLN A 172 -1.16 9.59 -16.89
C GLN A 172 -1.47 10.98 -16.32
N SER A 173 -2.20 11.81 -17.09
CA SER A 173 -3.22 12.68 -16.46
C SER A 173 -4.09 11.78 -15.58
N PRO A 174 -4.54 12.26 -14.40
CA PRO A 174 -5.05 11.42 -13.32
C PRO A 174 -5.96 10.38 -13.94
N PRO A 175 -5.67 9.08 -13.75
CA PRO A 175 -6.38 8.06 -14.50
C PRO A 175 -7.86 8.29 -14.27
N ALA A 176 -8.62 8.44 -15.36
CA ALA A 176 -10.06 8.27 -15.30
C ALA A 176 -10.27 7.00 -14.49
N ARG A 177 -10.94 7.14 -13.35
CA ARG A 177 -11.06 6.17 -12.27
C ARG A 177 -11.36 4.78 -12.83
N ILE A 178 -10.32 3.96 -13.02
CA ILE A 178 -10.46 2.55 -13.38
C ILE A 178 -10.04 1.75 -12.16
N GLU A 179 -11.02 1.06 -11.60
CA GLU A 179 -10.90 0.25 -10.41
C GLU A 179 -9.84 -0.86 -10.50
N PRO A 180 -9.18 -1.19 -9.37
CA PRO A 180 -8.20 -2.28 -9.32
C PRO A 180 -8.91 -3.64 -9.36
N ARG A 181 -8.82 -4.33 -10.51
CA ARG A 181 -8.85 -5.79 -10.55
C ARG A 181 -7.61 -6.34 -9.84
N SER A 182 -7.77 -6.67 -8.56
CA SER A 182 -6.75 -7.30 -7.72
C SER A 182 -6.64 -8.79 -8.00
N ARG A 183 -5.41 -9.28 -8.22
CA ARG A 183 -5.01 -10.62 -7.80
C ARG A 183 -3.79 -10.52 -6.87
N ASN A 184 -3.97 -11.14 -5.71
CA ASN A 184 -3.01 -11.53 -4.67
C ASN A 184 -2.65 -10.51 -3.57
N GLY A 185 -3.38 -10.60 -2.45
CA GLY A 185 -2.76 -11.21 -1.26
C GLY A 185 -2.36 -10.32 -0.08
N THR A 186 -2.71 -9.04 -0.05
CA THR A 186 -2.67 -8.26 1.19
C THR A 186 -4.10 -8.13 1.70
N LEU A 187 -4.35 -8.42 2.98
CA LEU A 187 -5.66 -8.32 3.63
C LEU A 187 -6.36 -7.03 3.19
N ARG A 188 -7.31 -7.16 2.24
CA ARG A 188 -8.13 -6.02 1.80
C ARG A 188 -8.90 -5.59 3.03
N LYS A 189 -8.59 -4.41 3.57
CA LYS A 189 -9.45 -3.77 4.57
C LYS A 189 -10.88 -3.80 4.00
N ILE A 190 -11.82 -4.35 4.76
CA ILE A 190 -13.22 -4.37 4.33
C ILE A 190 -13.65 -2.92 4.16
N SER A 191 -14.27 -2.60 3.03
CA SER A 191 -14.74 -1.25 2.74
C SER A 191 -16.26 -1.20 2.63
N ILE A 192 -16.88 -0.22 3.27
CA ILE A 192 -18.32 0.03 3.26
C ILE A 192 -18.64 1.50 2.98
N ALA A 193 -19.69 1.75 2.21
CA ALA A 193 -20.32 3.07 2.10
C ALA A 193 -21.73 3.01 2.70
N VAL A 194 -22.11 4.04 3.46
CA VAL A 194 -23.49 4.22 3.91
C VAL A 194 -24.13 5.30 3.05
N LEU A 195 -25.11 4.91 2.26
CA LEU A 195 -25.86 5.83 1.39
C LEU A 195 -26.91 6.59 2.21
N PRO A 196 -27.25 7.83 1.80
CA PRO A 196 -28.31 8.60 2.45
C PRO A 196 -29.60 7.80 2.53
N PHE A 197 -30.12 7.60 3.75
CA PHE A 197 -31.38 6.89 3.94
C PHE A 197 -32.51 7.71 3.32
N SER A 198 -33.40 7.05 2.59
CA SER A 198 -34.52 7.71 1.93
C SER A 198 -35.60 8.09 2.95
N ASN A 199 -36.02 9.35 2.95
CA ASN A 199 -37.18 9.79 3.71
C ASN A 199 -38.48 9.29 3.06
N MET A 200 -39.19 8.41 3.75
CA MET A 200 -40.48 7.84 3.33
C MET A 200 -41.65 8.34 4.21
N SER A 201 -41.46 9.47 4.89
CA SER A 201 -42.45 10.09 5.79
C SER A 201 -43.43 11.00 5.04
N GLY A 202 -43.11 11.37 3.79
CA GLY A 202 -43.94 12.24 2.94
C GLY A 202 -43.81 13.74 3.24
N ASP A 203 -42.99 14.10 4.22
CA ASP A 203 -42.74 15.46 4.68
C ASP A 203 -41.24 15.80 4.49
N PRO A 204 -40.89 16.74 3.59
CA PRO A 204 -39.52 17.17 3.38
C PRO A 204 -38.89 17.84 4.60
N GLU A 205 -39.68 18.39 5.53
CA GLU A 205 -39.13 18.96 6.77
C GLU A 205 -38.51 17.89 7.67
N GLN A 206 -38.79 16.61 7.43
CA GLN A 206 -38.25 15.49 8.19
C GLN A 206 -36.97 14.90 7.57
N GLU A 207 -36.45 15.50 6.51
CA GLU A 207 -35.24 15.03 5.81
C GLU A 207 -34.00 15.05 6.71
N TYR A 208 -33.91 16.01 7.64
CA TYR A 208 -32.81 16.06 8.62
C TYR A 208 -32.74 14.78 9.46
N PHE A 209 -33.87 14.10 9.65
CA PHE A 209 -33.96 12.93 10.50
C PHE A 209 -33.36 11.70 9.84
N SER A 210 -33.64 11.47 8.54
CA SER A 210 -32.97 10.43 7.76
C SER A 210 -31.48 10.73 7.56
N ASP A 211 -31.11 12.00 7.40
CA ASP A 211 -29.71 12.41 7.28
C ASP A 211 -28.93 12.18 8.58
N GLY A 212 -29.52 12.51 9.73
CA GLY A 212 -28.91 12.29 11.04
C GLY A 212 -28.64 10.81 11.30
N ILE A 213 -29.62 9.94 11.07
CA ILE A 213 -29.44 8.49 11.22
C ILE A 213 -28.32 7.97 10.30
N THR A 214 -28.24 8.46 9.06
CA THR A 214 -27.18 8.09 8.12
C THR A 214 -25.80 8.48 8.67
N GLU A 215 -25.67 9.71 9.17
CA GLU A 215 -24.43 10.26 9.71
C GLU A 215 -23.96 9.54 10.99
N ASP A 216 -24.89 9.20 11.88
CA ASP A 216 -24.59 8.48 13.10
C ASP A 216 -24.09 7.05 12.80
N ILE A 217 -24.73 6.34 11.86
CA ILE A 217 -24.26 5.01 11.42
C ILE A 217 -22.85 5.09 10.81
N ILE A 218 -22.57 6.11 9.98
CA ILE A 218 -21.21 6.33 9.43
C ILE A 218 -20.21 6.52 10.56
N THR A 219 -20.57 7.31 11.57
CA THR A 219 -19.73 7.62 12.73
C THR A 219 -19.42 6.36 13.54
N ASP A 220 -20.42 5.52 13.81
CA ASP A 220 -20.23 4.30 14.59
C ASP A 220 -19.42 3.23 13.86
N LEU A 221 -19.68 3.02 12.56
CA LEU A 221 -18.89 2.10 11.75
C LEU A 221 -17.43 2.58 11.62
N SER A 222 -17.18 3.88 11.60
CA SER A 222 -15.82 4.46 11.48
C SER A 222 -14.94 4.20 12.71
N LYS A 223 -15.52 3.84 13.87
CA LYS A 223 -14.77 3.49 15.08
C LYS A 223 -14.04 2.13 14.97
N ILE A 224 -14.31 1.36 13.92
CA ILE A 224 -13.80 -0.01 13.76
C ILE A 224 -12.47 0.02 12.98
N SER A 225 -11.38 -0.36 13.63
CA SER A 225 -10.01 -0.22 13.12
C SER A 225 -9.70 -1.00 11.82
N ASN A 226 -10.50 -2.02 11.51
CA ASN A 226 -10.35 -2.88 10.31
C ASN A 226 -11.46 -2.69 9.26
N LEU A 227 -12.33 -1.69 9.44
CA LEU A 227 -13.37 -1.31 8.49
C LEU A 227 -13.04 0.05 7.89
N HIS A 228 -12.94 0.11 6.57
CA HIS A 228 -12.83 1.36 5.83
C HIS A 228 -14.24 1.89 5.53
N VAL A 229 -14.61 3.01 6.13
CA VAL A 229 -15.92 3.65 5.91
C VAL A 229 -15.73 4.89 5.03
N VAL A 230 -16.56 5.02 3.98
CA VAL A 230 -16.54 6.21 3.12
C VAL A 230 -17.12 7.41 3.86
N ALA A 231 -16.44 8.55 3.76
CA ALA A 231 -16.86 9.78 4.41
C ALA A 231 -18.25 10.26 3.95
N ARG A 232 -19.02 10.81 4.90
CA ARG A 232 -20.37 11.36 4.71
C ARG A 232 -20.49 12.26 3.48
N ASN A 233 -19.62 13.27 3.34
CA ASN A 233 -19.72 14.23 2.23
C ASN A 233 -19.61 13.56 0.86
N THR A 234 -18.92 12.42 0.77
CA THR A 234 -18.80 11.65 -0.47
C THR A 234 -20.07 10.84 -0.75
N THR A 235 -20.63 10.15 0.25
CA THR A 235 -21.85 9.35 0.05
C THR A 235 -23.10 10.21 -0.15
N PHE A 236 -23.14 11.40 0.45
CA PHE A 236 -24.25 12.35 0.29
C PHE A 236 -24.35 12.95 -1.11
N THR A 237 -23.32 12.84 -1.96
CA THR A 237 -23.42 13.24 -3.38
C THR A 237 -24.43 12.41 -4.17
N TYR A 238 -24.78 11.21 -3.68
CA TYR A 238 -25.77 10.32 -4.29
C TYR A 238 -27.20 10.55 -3.78
N LYS A 239 -27.41 11.50 -2.86
CA LYS A 239 -28.73 11.81 -2.32
C LYS A 239 -29.70 12.22 -3.43
N GLY A 240 -30.89 11.62 -3.43
CA GLY A 240 -31.95 11.91 -4.40
C GLY A 240 -31.65 11.48 -5.84
N ARG A 241 -30.56 10.74 -6.08
CA ARG A 241 -30.22 10.22 -7.41
C ARG A 241 -30.66 8.77 -7.55
N ALA A 242 -31.28 8.45 -8.69
CA ALA A 242 -31.51 7.06 -9.08
C ALA A 242 -30.22 6.50 -9.70
N VAL A 243 -29.44 5.75 -8.91
CA VAL A 243 -28.16 5.15 -9.31
C VAL A 243 -28.19 3.66 -9.04
N LYS A 244 -27.53 2.86 -9.89
CA LYS A 244 -27.39 1.42 -9.64
C LYS A 244 -26.35 1.19 -8.55
N ILE A 245 -26.66 0.37 -7.56
CA ILE A 245 -25.78 0.11 -6.41
C ILE A 245 -24.41 -0.39 -6.84
N GLN A 246 -24.30 -1.20 -7.90
CA GLN A 246 -23.00 -1.65 -8.41
C GLN A 246 -22.15 -0.48 -8.97
N GLN A 247 -22.77 0.51 -9.60
CA GLN A 247 -22.07 1.69 -10.09
C GLN A 247 -21.57 2.54 -8.93
N VAL A 248 -22.39 2.71 -7.89
CA VAL A 248 -21.99 3.44 -6.68
C VAL A 248 -20.86 2.72 -5.95
N ALA A 249 -20.91 1.39 -5.87
CA ALA A 249 -19.85 0.57 -5.29
C ALA A 249 -18.51 0.78 -6.02
N GLN A 250 -18.56 0.72 -7.35
CA GLN A 250 -17.43 0.87 -8.25
C GLN A 250 -16.89 2.32 -8.26
N GLU A 251 -17.77 3.30 -8.20
CA GLU A 251 -17.35 4.69 -8.08
C GLU A 251 -16.69 4.93 -6.73
N LEU A 252 -17.23 4.39 -5.63
CA LEU A 252 -16.70 4.63 -4.30
C LEU A 252 -15.53 3.72 -3.90
N GLY A 253 -15.23 2.65 -4.66
CA GLY A 253 -14.19 1.69 -4.33
C GLY A 253 -14.53 0.83 -3.09
N VAL A 254 -15.82 0.57 -2.85
CA VAL A 254 -16.29 -0.15 -1.65
C VAL A 254 -16.76 -1.56 -1.97
N ALA A 255 -16.51 -2.49 -1.05
CA ALA A 255 -16.99 -3.86 -1.16
C ALA A 255 -18.47 -3.99 -0.81
N PHE A 256 -18.96 -3.18 0.13
CA PHE A 256 -20.32 -3.24 0.65
C PHE A 256 -20.99 -1.87 0.67
N LEU A 257 -22.31 -1.85 0.52
CA LEU A 257 -23.12 -0.64 0.66
C LEU A 257 -24.24 -0.89 1.66
N LEU A 258 -24.45 0.08 2.55
CA LEU A 258 -25.65 0.15 3.38
C LEU A 258 -26.59 1.16 2.74
N GLU A 259 -27.79 0.70 2.41
CA GLU A 259 -28.90 1.56 2.00
C GLU A 259 -30.09 1.37 2.93
N GLY A 260 -31.02 2.32 2.93
CA GLY A 260 -32.15 2.24 3.82
C GLY A 260 -33.18 3.33 3.62
N SER A 261 -34.23 3.24 4.42
CA SER A 261 -35.29 4.23 4.47
C SER A 261 -35.74 4.49 5.88
N VAL A 262 -36.18 5.71 6.12
CA VAL A 262 -36.74 6.14 7.39
C VAL A 262 -38.14 6.68 7.15
N ARG A 263 -39.11 6.20 7.93
CA ARG A 263 -40.46 6.72 7.96
C ARG A 263 -40.82 7.09 9.39
N LYS A 264 -41.05 8.37 9.63
CA LYS A 264 -41.53 8.89 10.91
C LYS A 264 -43.02 9.23 10.78
N ALA A 265 -43.80 8.82 11.77
CA ALA A 265 -45.22 9.09 11.87
C ALA A 265 -45.57 9.42 13.33
N GLY A 266 -45.69 10.71 13.65
CA GLY A 266 -45.86 11.19 15.02
C GLY A 266 -44.67 10.80 15.89
N ALA A 267 -44.93 10.06 16.96
CA ALA A 267 -43.91 9.56 17.89
C ALA A 267 -43.27 8.22 17.45
N ARG A 268 -43.71 7.58 16.36
CA ARG A 268 -43.15 6.30 15.91
C ARG A 268 -42.23 6.47 14.70
N VAL A 269 -41.15 5.71 14.71
CA VAL A 269 -40.14 5.68 13.66
C VAL A 269 -39.97 4.24 13.18
N ARG A 270 -40.03 4.09 11.86
CA ARG A 270 -39.68 2.87 11.15
C ARG A 270 -38.39 3.10 10.37
N VAL A 271 -37.35 2.34 10.69
CA VAL A 271 -36.09 2.31 9.94
C VAL A 271 -35.98 0.97 9.23
N THR A 272 -35.66 0.98 7.94
CA THR A 272 -35.28 -0.22 7.20
C THR A 272 -33.85 -0.06 6.73
N GLY A 273 -32.99 -1.02 7.01
CA GLY A 273 -31.59 -1.03 6.58
C GLY A 273 -31.29 -2.29 5.77
N GLN A 274 -30.46 -2.15 4.74
CA GLN A 274 -30.07 -3.24 3.85
C GLN A 274 -28.59 -3.16 3.53
N LEU A 275 -27.87 -4.27 3.79
CA LEU A 275 -26.47 -4.43 3.42
C LEU A 275 -26.41 -5.15 2.07
N VAL A 276 -25.73 -4.56 1.11
CA VAL A 276 -25.62 -5.04 -0.27
C VAL A 276 -24.16 -5.32 -0.62
N ASP A 277 -23.88 -6.43 -1.31
CA ASP A 277 -22.58 -6.70 -1.90
C ASP A 277 -22.40 -5.83 -3.16
N GLY A 278 -21.41 -4.94 -3.15
CA GLY A 278 -21.16 -4.01 -4.24
C GLY A 278 -20.74 -4.67 -5.57
N ARG A 279 -20.32 -5.94 -5.52
CA ARG A 279 -19.81 -6.66 -6.71
C ARG A 279 -20.91 -7.20 -7.60
N ASP A 280 -21.96 -7.76 -7.01
CA ASP A 280 -23.07 -8.39 -7.72
C ASP A 280 -24.43 -7.75 -7.43
N GLY A 281 -24.51 -6.86 -6.43
CA GLY A 281 -25.74 -6.21 -6.00
C GLY A 281 -26.65 -7.12 -5.16
N SER A 282 -26.15 -8.25 -4.65
CA SER A 282 -26.93 -9.15 -3.80
C SER A 282 -27.17 -8.54 -2.41
N HIS A 283 -28.39 -8.69 -1.89
CA HIS A 283 -28.70 -8.33 -0.51
C HIS A 283 -28.10 -9.37 0.44
N LEU A 284 -27.17 -8.93 1.28
CA LEU A 284 -26.53 -9.76 2.30
C LEU A 284 -27.33 -9.79 3.59
N TRP A 285 -28.00 -8.68 3.90
CA TRP A 285 -28.81 -8.52 5.08
C TRP A 285 -29.86 -7.44 4.85
N ALA A 286 -31.03 -7.60 5.47
CA ALA A 286 -32.08 -6.60 5.47
C ALA A 286 -32.92 -6.77 6.73
N GLU A 287 -33.08 -5.69 7.50
CA GLU A 287 -33.96 -5.68 8.67
C GLU A 287 -34.79 -4.41 8.74
N ARG A 288 -35.86 -4.50 9.54
CA ARG A 288 -36.77 -3.40 9.85
C ARG A 288 -36.88 -3.24 11.36
N TYR A 289 -36.76 -2.01 11.81
CA TYR A 289 -36.90 -1.58 13.19
C TYR A 289 -38.11 -0.66 13.31
N ASP A 290 -38.99 -0.96 14.27
CA ASP A 290 -40.15 -0.15 14.63
C ASP A 290 -40.01 0.23 16.11
N ARG A 291 -39.88 1.54 16.41
CA ARG A 291 -39.71 2.07 17.77
C ARG A 291 -40.40 3.42 17.95
N GLU A 292 -40.45 3.88 19.20
CA GLU A 292 -40.78 5.27 19.52
C GLU A 292 -39.55 6.18 19.33
N LEU A 293 -39.80 7.47 19.09
CA LEU A 293 -38.77 8.47 18.79
C LEU A 293 -37.76 8.63 19.94
N THR A 294 -38.16 8.37 21.18
CA THR A 294 -37.30 8.41 22.36
C THR A 294 -36.22 7.33 22.37
N ASP A 295 -36.48 6.20 21.69
CA ASP A 295 -35.59 5.03 21.67
C ASP A 295 -34.73 4.98 20.40
N ILE A 296 -34.68 6.08 19.63
CA ILE A 296 -34.07 6.09 18.29
C ILE A 296 -32.55 5.82 18.32
N PHE A 297 -31.85 6.28 19.35
CA PHE A 297 -30.41 6.03 19.50
C PHE A 297 -30.11 4.54 19.69
N ALA A 298 -31.02 3.79 20.32
CA ALA A 298 -30.88 2.34 20.44
C ALA A 298 -30.97 1.63 19.07
N ILE A 299 -31.79 2.16 18.15
CA ILE A 299 -31.86 1.61 16.78
C ILE A 299 -30.54 1.82 16.02
N GLN A 300 -29.87 2.96 16.21
CA GLN A 300 -28.61 3.26 15.55
C GLN A 300 -27.52 2.26 15.97
N ASP A 301 -27.38 2.05 17.28
CA ASP A 301 -26.46 1.08 17.86
C ASP A 301 -26.78 -0.35 17.37
N GLU A 302 -28.06 -0.74 17.35
CA GLU A 302 -28.53 -2.04 16.87
C GLU A 302 -28.16 -2.25 15.38
N ILE A 303 -28.42 -1.26 14.53
CA ILE A 303 -28.11 -1.31 13.09
C ILE A 303 -26.60 -1.44 12.87
N ALA A 304 -25.80 -0.60 13.53
CA ALA A 304 -24.34 -0.66 13.43
C ALA A 304 -23.82 -2.04 13.87
N HIS A 305 -24.30 -2.56 14.99
CA HIS A 305 -23.92 -3.88 15.50
C HIS A 305 -24.32 -5.02 14.56
N ALA A 306 -25.54 -5.00 14.03
CA ALA A 306 -26.03 -5.99 13.09
C ALA A 306 -25.17 -6.04 11.81
N ILE A 307 -24.82 -4.87 11.25
CA ILE A 307 -23.94 -4.77 10.08
C ILE A 307 -22.57 -5.39 10.37
N ILE A 308 -22.00 -5.09 11.54
CA ILE A 308 -20.69 -5.63 11.95
C ILE A 308 -20.72 -7.16 12.02
N GLU A 309 -21.77 -7.74 12.61
CA GLU A 309 -21.91 -9.20 12.69
C GLU A 309 -22.03 -9.84 11.30
N GLN A 310 -22.79 -9.24 10.38
CA GLN A 310 -22.89 -9.74 9.01
C GLN A 310 -21.56 -9.68 8.26
N LEU A 311 -20.80 -8.59 8.46
CA LEU A 311 -19.46 -8.45 7.90
C LEU A 311 -18.46 -9.46 8.51
N LYS A 312 -18.57 -9.76 9.82
CA LYS A 312 -17.77 -10.79 10.51
C LYS A 312 -18.02 -12.21 10.01
N VAL A 313 -19.25 -12.57 9.65
CA VAL A 313 -19.56 -13.91 9.13
C VAL A 313 -18.85 -14.18 7.79
N ARG A 314 -18.67 -13.16 6.96
CA ARG A 314 -17.90 -13.22 5.70
C ARG A 314 -16.38 -13.04 5.87
N LEU A 315 -15.91 -12.66 7.07
CA LEU A 315 -14.48 -12.56 7.44
C LEU A 315 -13.83 -13.91 7.79
N LEU A 316 -14.63 -14.94 8.08
CA LEU A 316 -14.15 -16.25 8.54
C LEU A 316 -13.73 -17.29 7.46
N PRO A 317 -14.06 -17.17 6.15
CA PRO A 317 -13.56 -18.13 5.15
C PRO A 317 -12.04 -18.03 4.94
N ASP A 318 -11.49 -16.82 4.95
CA ASP A 318 -10.05 -16.60 4.74
C ASP A 318 -9.22 -16.99 5.97
N VAL A 319 -9.81 -16.90 7.16
CA VAL A 319 -9.22 -17.44 8.40
C VAL A 319 -9.35 -18.97 8.44
N LYS A 320 -10.44 -19.56 7.92
CA LYS A 320 -10.57 -21.01 7.78
C LYS A 320 -9.57 -21.61 6.79
N MET A 321 -9.21 -20.92 5.70
CA MET A 321 -8.16 -21.40 4.78
C MET A 321 -6.74 -21.32 5.39
N ALA A 322 -6.49 -20.35 6.27
CA ALA A 322 -5.23 -20.26 7.01
C ALA A 322 -5.15 -21.26 8.19
N ILE A 323 -6.30 -21.71 8.71
CA ILE A 323 -6.41 -22.72 9.78
C ILE A 323 -6.59 -24.15 9.22
N SER A 324 -7.05 -24.31 7.98
CA SER A 324 -7.23 -25.62 7.33
C SER A 324 -5.93 -26.23 6.79
N ALA A 325 -4.80 -25.54 6.87
CA ALA A 325 -3.51 -26.22 6.84
C ALA A 325 -3.36 -26.92 8.18
N THR A 326 -3.75 -28.20 8.23
CA THR A 326 -3.73 -29.04 9.43
C THR A 326 -2.42 -28.83 10.19
N PRO A 327 -2.43 -28.18 11.37
CA PRO A 327 -1.23 -28.03 12.14
C PRO A 327 -1.02 -29.36 12.85
N THR A 328 -0.37 -30.30 12.15
CA THR A 328 0.09 -31.61 12.65
C THR A 328 -0.92 -32.42 13.49
N GLU A 329 -1.19 -33.67 13.08
CA GLU A 329 -2.02 -34.58 13.90
C GLU A 329 -1.32 -35.01 15.22
N ASP A 330 -0.08 -34.55 15.44
CA ASP A 330 0.71 -34.80 16.63
C ASP A 330 0.39 -33.77 17.74
N VAL A 331 -0.38 -34.22 18.72
CA VAL A 331 -0.80 -33.45 19.89
C VAL A 331 0.41 -32.93 20.69
N GLU A 332 1.54 -33.64 20.73
CA GLU A 332 2.73 -33.16 21.43
C GLU A 332 3.36 -31.98 20.70
N ALA A 333 3.44 -32.03 19.37
CA ALA A 333 4.00 -30.94 18.56
C ALA A 333 3.14 -29.66 18.66
N TYR A 334 1.82 -29.80 18.70
CA TYR A 334 0.90 -28.68 18.93
C TYR A 334 1.03 -28.09 20.35
N THR A 335 1.25 -28.95 21.35
CA THR A 335 1.47 -28.52 22.74
C THR A 335 2.79 -27.76 22.90
N TYR A 336 3.85 -28.17 22.21
CA TYR A 336 5.12 -27.42 22.19
C TYR A 336 5.00 -26.06 21.50
N TYR A 337 4.23 -25.99 20.40
CA TYR A 337 3.94 -24.72 19.72
C TYR A 337 3.19 -23.73 20.62
N LEU A 338 2.13 -24.18 21.31
CA LEU A 338 1.37 -23.33 22.23
C LEU A 338 2.20 -22.86 23.43
N ARG A 339 3.08 -23.72 23.96
CA ARG A 339 4.01 -23.35 25.03
C ARG A 339 5.06 -22.33 24.59
N GLY A 340 5.51 -22.37 23.34
CA GLY A 340 6.38 -21.34 22.77
C GLY A 340 5.67 -20.02 22.46
N SER A 341 4.39 -20.09 22.08
CA SER A 341 3.56 -18.93 21.72
C SER A 341 3.05 -18.14 22.91
N ALA A 342 3.02 -18.76 24.11
CA ALA A 342 2.63 -18.13 25.37
C ALA A 342 3.77 -17.38 26.08
N VAL A 343 4.97 -17.32 25.49
CA VAL A 343 6.10 -16.56 26.03
C VAL A 343 6.04 -15.13 25.49
N PRO A 344 5.76 -14.11 26.32
CA PRO A 344 5.76 -12.72 25.86
C PRO A 344 7.15 -12.32 25.36
N ALA A 345 7.21 -11.62 24.23
CA ALA A 345 8.42 -11.33 23.45
C ALA A 345 9.63 -10.81 24.25
N HIS A 346 9.41 -10.16 25.40
CA HIS A 346 10.47 -9.68 26.29
C HIS A 346 11.29 -10.77 27.01
N VAL A 347 10.81 -12.02 27.09
CA VAL A 347 11.54 -13.13 27.74
C VAL A 347 12.54 -13.78 26.77
N LEU A 348 12.38 -13.59 25.45
CA LEU A 348 13.28 -14.17 24.45
C LEU A 348 14.64 -13.44 24.39
N GLU A 349 14.70 -12.18 24.84
CA GLU A 349 15.95 -11.41 24.94
C GLU A 349 16.81 -11.79 26.17
N ILE A 350 16.18 -12.29 27.25
CA ILE A 350 16.91 -12.67 28.48
C ILE A 350 17.69 -13.99 28.28
N LEU A 351 17.24 -14.87 27.38
CA LEU A 351 17.92 -16.14 27.09
C LEU A 351 19.18 -16.00 26.22
N HIS A 352 19.44 -14.83 25.63
CA HIS A 352 20.68 -14.55 24.88
C HIS A 352 21.82 -13.96 25.74
N ALA A 353 21.57 -13.63 27.01
CA ALA A 353 22.55 -13.01 27.90
C ALA A 353 23.27 -13.98 28.86
N VAL A 354 22.93 -15.28 28.87
CA VAL A 354 23.61 -16.29 29.71
C VAL A 354 24.31 -17.32 28.82
N GLY A 355 25.64 -17.30 28.87
CA GLY A 355 26.54 -18.10 28.03
C GLY A 355 26.40 -19.63 28.16
N PRO A 356 27.12 -20.39 27.31
CA PRO A 356 26.79 -21.76 27.00
C PRO A 356 27.37 -22.74 28.02
N THR A 357 26.59 -23.17 29.01
CA THR A 357 26.93 -24.40 29.75
C THR A 357 25.78 -25.36 30.05
N HIS A 358 24.51 -25.01 29.88
CA HIS A 358 23.43 -25.89 30.35
C HIS A 358 22.22 -26.02 29.41
N VAL A 359 22.41 -26.54 28.18
CA VAL A 359 21.31 -27.20 27.42
C VAL A 359 21.84 -28.39 26.60
N ARG A 360 22.42 -29.40 27.26
CA ARG A 360 22.53 -30.76 26.70
C ARG A 360 21.25 -31.53 27.02
N LYS A 361 20.21 -31.33 26.20
CA LYS A 361 19.10 -32.26 25.90
C LYS A 361 18.01 -31.45 25.18
N GLY A 362 17.98 -31.53 23.85
CA GLY A 362 16.95 -30.86 23.04
C GLY A 362 17.32 -30.74 21.56
N VAL A 363 18.61 -30.74 21.22
CA VAL A 363 19.07 -30.73 19.82
C VAL A 363 19.44 -32.15 19.39
N ARG A 364 18.44 -33.03 19.32
CA ARG A 364 18.59 -34.34 18.67
C ARG A 364 17.30 -34.82 18.01
N ASP A 365 16.51 -33.90 17.45
CA ASP A 365 15.33 -34.29 16.65
C ASP A 365 15.01 -33.38 15.46
N ARG A 366 15.94 -32.50 15.03
CA ARG A 366 15.76 -31.75 13.78
C ARG A 366 16.10 -32.53 12.51
N SER A 367 16.92 -33.58 12.60
CA SER A 367 17.36 -34.37 11.43
C SER A 367 16.40 -35.51 11.04
N ARG A 368 15.41 -35.87 11.88
CA ARG A 368 14.42 -36.92 11.55
C ARG A 368 13.13 -36.38 10.94
N ILE A 369 12.82 -35.09 11.15
CA ILE A 369 11.57 -34.47 10.68
C ILE A 369 11.62 -34.12 9.18
N CYS A 370 12.79 -33.74 8.63
CA CYS A 370 12.92 -33.47 7.19
C CYS A 370 12.72 -34.71 6.30
N ALA A 371 12.96 -35.92 6.80
CA ALA A 371 12.87 -37.14 5.99
C ALA A 371 11.44 -37.70 5.81
N ARG A 372 10.46 -37.23 6.60
CA ARG A 372 9.05 -37.67 6.50
C ARG A 372 8.12 -36.67 5.81
N LEU A 373 8.54 -35.42 5.60
CA LEU A 373 7.73 -34.37 4.96
C LEU A 373 7.88 -34.28 3.43
N CYS A 374 8.94 -34.86 2.84
CA CYS A 374 9.10 -34.95 1.40
C CYS A 374 8.85 -36.39 0.94
N GLY A 375 7.63 -36.69 0.51
CA GLY A 375 7.19 -38.01 0.03
C GLY A 375 7.88 -38.49 -1.26
N HIS A 376 9.19 -38.71 -1.23
CA HIS A 376 9.91 -39.43 -2.28
C HIS A 376 10.05 -40.92 -1.92
N ARG A 377 9.55 -41.79 -2.80
CA ARG A 377 9.89 -43.22 -2.79
C ARG A 377 11.42 -43.38 -2.81
N PRO A 378 12.02 -44.23 -1.97
CA PRO A 378 13.45 -44.48 -2.03
C PRO A 378 13.78 -45.27 -3.32
N LEU A 379 14.71 -44.74 -4.11
CA LEU A 379 15.41 -45.52 -5.14
C LEU A 379 16.07 -46.72 -4.46
N ARG A 380 15.64 -47.93 -4.85
CA ARG A 380 16.25 -49.20 -4.44
C ARG A 380 17.76 -49.14 -4.73
N ARG A 381 18.58 -49.21 -3.69
CA ARG A 381 19.95 -49.73 -3.79
C ARG A 381 19.86 -51.15 -4.34
N ARG A 382 20.53 -51.45 -5.45
CA ARG A 382 20.96 -52.82 -5.77
C ARG A 382 21.97 -53.27 -4.69
N SER A 383 21.86 -54.54 -4.39
CA SER A 383 22.39 -55.32 -3.27
C SER A 383 23.89 -55.22 -2.95
N PRO A 384 24.28 -55.65 -1.73
CA PRO A 384 25.66 -55.87 -1.32
C PRO A 384 26.20 -57.25 -1.76
N LEU A 385 27.51 -57.43 -1.59
CA LEU A 385 28.22 -58.70 -1.35
C LEU A 385 28.13 -59.80 -2.42
N VAL A 386 29.27 -60.02 -3.07
CA VAL A 386 29.94 -61.34 -3.01
C VAL A 386 31.28 -61.10 -2.30
N ALA A 387 31.42 -61.71 -1.12
CA ALA A 387 32.70 -61.98 -0.48
C ALA A 387 33.49 -62.98 -1.35
N ILE A 388 34.81 -63.06 -1.22
CA ILE A 388 35.43 -64.08 -0.36
C ILE A 388 36.84 -63.59 0.05
N CYS A 389 37.13 -63.82 1.34
CA CYS A 389 38.32 -63.52 2.14
C CYS A 389 38.41 -62.11 2.72
#